data_AF-A0A813K400-F1
#
_entry.id   AF-A0A813K400-F1
#
_cell.length_a   1.000
_cell.length_b   1.000
_cell.length_c   1.000
_cell.angle_alpha   90.00
_cell.angle_beta   90.00
_cell.angle_gamma   90.00
#
_symmetry.space_group_name_H-M   'P 1'
#
loop_
_entity.id
_entity.type
_entity.pdbx_description
1 polymer ?
#
loop_
_entity_poly.entity_id
_entity_poly.type
_entity_poly.pdbx_seq_one_letter_code
_entity_poly.pdbx_strand_id
1 'polypeptide(L)'
;PFRLKPSHSSCGACRNPLAKMISTRKKIVKAPGAVATALEEEVAKALFDIEVSPSSDIKADLRDVYISSAREIEVGKAGAAVVVHVPFRVWKTVRKIHGRLIR
;
A
#
# COMPACT_ATOMS: atom_id res chain seq x y z
N PRO A 1 -5.22 56.87 -2.00
CA PRO A 1 -4.02 56.04 -1.72
C PRO A 1 -4.37 54.78 -0.91
N PHE A 2 -4.99 53.81 -1.57
CA PHE A 2 -5.42 52.54 -0.98
C PHE A 2 -4.28 51.53 -1.00
N ARG A 3 -3.90 51.04 0.18
CA ARG A 3 -2.89 50.00 0.36
C ARG A 3 -3.52 48.63 0.11
N LEU A 4 -3.33 48.09 -1.09
CA LEU A 4 -3.70 46.71 -1.42
C LEU A 4 -2.73 45.73 -0.75
N LYS A 5 -3.27 44.87 0.11
CA LYS A 5 -2.60 43.67 0.63
C LYS A 5 -2.46 42.64 -0.51
N PRO A 6 -1.31 42.00 -0.71
CA PRO A 6 -1.26 40.79 -1.51
C PRO A 6 -1.83 39.64 -0.67
N SER A 7 -2.98 39.12 -1.11
CA SER A 7 -3.47 37.81 -0.72
C SER A 7 -2.46 36.76 -1.21
N HIS A 8 -1.76 36.12 -0.27
CA HIS A 8 -1.02 34.90 -0.56
C HIS A 8 -2.04 33.78 -0.82
N SER A 9 -2.43 33.72 -2.08
CA SER A 9 -3.07 32.61 -2.75
C SER A 9 -2.24 31.34 -2.57
N SER A 10 -2.85 30.36 -1.90
CA SER A 10 -2.77 28.93 -2.24
C SER A 10 -1.46 28.46 -2.87
N CYS A 11 -0.40 28.27 -2.07
CA CYS A 11 0.65 27.34 -2.45
C CYS A 11 0.13 25.92 -2.14
N GLY A 12 -0.75 25.45 -3.03
CA GLY A 12 -1.25 24.08 -3.04
C GLY A 12 -0.06 23.14 -3.17
N ALA A 13 0.05 22.24 -2.21
CA ALA A 13 1.09 21.22 -2.13
C ALA A 13 1.43 20.67 -3.53
N CYS A 14 2.65 20.93 -3.98
CA CYS A 14 3.32 20.12 -5.00
C CYS A 14 3.53 18.71 -4.40
N ARG A 15 2.43 17.95 -4.30
CA ARG A 15 2.48 16.53 -3.96
C ARG A 15 3.05 15.85 -5.19
N ASN A 16 4.37 15.73 -5.19
CA ASN A 16 5.15 15.07 -6.23
C ASN A 16 4.58 13.65 -6.45
N PRO A 17 3.88 13.35 -7.56
CA PRO A 17 3.30 12.03 -7.78
C PRO A 17 4.38 10.98 -8.10
N LEU A 18 5.61 11.42 -8.40
CA LEU A 18 6.74 10.58 -8.79
C LEU A 18 7.30 9.74 -7.62
N ALA A 19 7.14 10.17 -6.37
CA ALA A 19 7.54 9.37 -5.21
C ALA A 19 6.64 8.13 -5.00
N LYS A 20 5.42 8.17 -5.53
CA LYS A 20 4.42 7.10 -5.37
C LYS A 20 4.70 5.87 -6.24
N MET A 21 5.55 6.01 -7.26
CA MET A 21 5.77 4.98 -8.29
C MET A 21 6.98 4.05 -8.01
N ILE A 22 7.87 4.40 -7.08
CA ILE A 22 9.19 3.74 -6.93
C ILE A 22 9.19 2.64 -5.84
N SER A 23 8.19 2.62 -4.96
CA SER A 23 8.23 1.77 -3.74
C SER A 23 7.27 0.58 -3.77
N THR A 24 6.26 0.57 -4.62
CA THR A 24 5.29 -0.53 -4.74
C THR A 24 5.94 -1.84 -5.15
N ARG A 25 6.94 -1.80 -6.03
CA ARG A 25 7.68 -3.00 -6.47
C ARG A 25 8.59 -3.61 -5.39
N LYS A 26 8.90 -2.89 -4.31
CA LYS A 26 9.75 -3.42 -3.22
C LYS A 26 9.04 -4.42 -2.32
N LYS A 27 7.70 -4.43 -2.32
CA LYS A 27 6.89 -5.36 -1.50
C LYS A 27 6.62 -6.70 -2.18
N ILE A 28 6.87 -6.80 -3.48
CA ILE A 28 6.61 -8.01 -4.27
C ILE A 28 7.89 -8.85 -4.29
N VAL A 29 7.89 -9.98 -3.58
CA VAL A 29 9.02 -10.93 -3.56
C VAL A 29 8.59 -12.20 -4.28
N LYS A 30 8.84 -12.23 -5.58
CA LYS A 30 8.67 -13.41 -6.44
C LYS A 30 10.01 -13.95 -6.91
N ALA A 31 10.02 -15.22 -7.31
CA ALA A 31 11.16 -15.84 -8.00
C ALA A 31 11.58 -15.00 -9.23
N PRO A 32 12.88 -14.92 -9.55
CA PRO A 32 13.40 -14.04 -10.58
C PRO A 32 12.84 -14.43 -11.95
N GLY A 33 11.92 -13.64 -12.51
CA GLY A 33 11.38 -13.83 -13.85
C GLY A 33 9.85 -13.79 -13.97
N ALA A 34 9.09 -13.73 -12.86
CA ALA A 34 7.63 -13.61 -12.93
C ALA A 34 7.19 -12.15 -13.00
N VAL A 35 6.53 -11.77 -14.10
CA VAL A 35 5.87 -10.46 -14.26
C VAL A 35 4.76 -10.35 -13.20
N ALA A 36 4.75 -9.25 -12.44
CA ALA A 36 3.70 -9.00 -11.46
C ALA A 36 2.35 -8.90 -12.18
N THR A 37 1.33 -9.58 -11.65
CA THR A 37 -0.02 -9.52 -12.22
C THR A 37 -0.72 -8.25 -11.73
N ALA A 38 -1.70 -7.74 -12.48
CA ALA A 38 -2.41 -6.51 -12.14
C ALA A 38 -2.95 -6.52 -10.69
N LEU A 39 -3.48 -7.66 -10.22
CA LEU A 39 -3.97 -7.83 -8.85
C LEU A 39 -2.87 -7.64 -7.80
N GLU A 40 -1.66 -8.11 -8.06
CA GLU A 40 -0.54 -7.97 -7.12
C GLU A 40 -0.04 -6.54 -7.06
N GLU A 41 -0.06 -5.84 -8.20
CA GLU A 41 0.27 -4.42 -8.26
C GLU A 41 -0.75 -3.58 -7.47
N GLU A 42 -2.04 -3.93 -7.56
CA GLU A 42 -3.11 -3.29 -6.78
C GLU A 42 -2.95 -3.52 -5.27
N VAL A 43 -2.70 -4.77 -4.84
CA VAL A 43 -2.46 -5.08 -3.42
C VAL A 43 -1.19 -4.38 -2.93
N ALA A 44 -0.11 -4.35 -3.72
CA ALA A 44 1.12 -3.67 -3.36
C ALA A 44 0.91 -2.15 -3.23
N LYS A 45 0.09 -1.55 -4.10
CA LYS A 45 -0.29 -0.14 -4.04
C LYS A 45 -1.09 0.18 -2.79
N ALA A 46 -2.09 -0.64 -2.45
CA ALA A 46 -2.87 -0.48 -1.22
C ALA A 46 -1.96 -0.54 0.02
N LEU A 47 -1.03 -1.50 0.08
CA LEU A 47 -0.08 -1.60 1.19
C LEU A 47 0.90 -0.42 1.27
N PHE A 48 1.27 0.19 0.15
CA PHE A 48 2.14 1.37 0.14
C PHE A 48 1.38 2.61 0.60
N ASP A 49 0.11 2.76 0.23
CA ASP A 49 -0.72 3.88 0.65
C ASP A 49 -0.91 3.90 2.18
N ILE A 50 -1.04 2.73 2.80
CA ILE A 50 -1.11 2.59 4.26
C ILE A 50 0.22 2.96 4.93
N GLU A 51 1.37 2.66 4.32
CA GLU A 51 2.68 3.07 4.84
C GLU A 51 2.93 4.57 4.79
N VAL A 52 2.51 5.22 3.70
CA VAL A 52 2.70 6.67 3.50
C VAL A 52 1.71 7.46 4.34
N SER A 53 0.59 6.85 4.77
CA SER A 53 -0.35 7.51 5.66
C SER A 53 0.31 7.86 7.01
N PRO A 54 0.34 9.13 7.42
CA PRO A 54 1.10 9.58 8.60
C PRO A 54 0.47 9.15 9.93
N SER A 55 -0.79 8.73 9.91
CA SER A 55 -1.60 8.31 11.07
C SER A 55 -1.52 6.80 11.39
N SER A 56 -0.77 6.01 10.60
CA SER A 56 -0.66 4.57 10.85
C SER A 56 0.52 4.26 11.76
N ASP A 57 0.25 3.86 13.01
CA ASP A 57 1.29 3.33 13.92
C ASP A 57 1.89 2.01 13.42
N ILE A 58 1.26 1.41 12.40
CA ILE A 58 1.55 0.09 11.82
C ILE A 58 2.60 0.19 10.70
N LYS A 59 3.00 1.40 10.30
CA LYS A 59 4.00 1.64 9.24
C LYS A 59 5.33 0.92 9.48
N ALA A 60 5.74 0.77 10.74
CA ALA A 60 6.97 0.06 11.10
C ALA A 60 6.85 -1.44 10.78
N ASP A 61 5.74 -2.06 11.15
CA ASP A 61 5.48 -3.48 10.88
C ASP A 61 5.25 -3.76 9.40
N LEU A 62 4.60 -2.84 8.67
CA LEU A 62 4.28 -3.00 7.24
C LEU A 62 5.49 -2.95 6.32
N ARG A 63 6.56 -2.24 6.73
CA ARG A 63 7.82 -2.15 5.96
C ARG A 63 8.50 -3.50 5.78
N ASP A 64 8.35 -4.37 6.77
CA ASP A 64 8.96 -5.70 6.79
C ASP A 64 8.01 -6.76 6.20
N VAL A 65 6.80 -6.37 5.78
CA VAL A 65 5.83 -7.29 5.17
C VAL A 65 6.05 -7.35 3.66
N TYR A 66 6.24 -8.57 3.18
CA TYR A 66 6.37 -8.90 1.77
C TYR A 66 5.21 -9.79 1.30
N ILE A 67 4.86 -9.66 0.03
CA ILE A 67 3.86 -10.49 -0.62
C ILE A 67 4.55 -11.37 -1.67
N SER A 68 4.23 -12.67 -1.65
CA SER A 68 4.71 -13.62 -2.64
C SER A 68 3.75 -13.77 -3.82
N SER A 69 2.45 -13.76 -3.58
CA SER A 69 1.43 -13.79 -4.63
C SER A 69 0.07 -13.32 -4.10
N ALA A 70 -0.79 -12.81 -4.97
CA ALA A 70 -2.20 -12.56 -4.66
C ALA A 70 -3.09 -13.32 -5.65
N ARG A 71 -4.18 -13.91 -5.15
CA ARG A 71 -5.17 -14.62 -5.96
C ARG A 71 -6.56 -14.17 -5.57
N GLU A 72 -7.38 -13.88 -6.55
CA GLU A 72 -8.80 -13.65 -6.35
C GLU A 72 -9.56 -14.98 -6.41
N ILE A 73 -10.51 -15.16 -5.51
CA ILE A 73 -11.34 -16.36 -5.39
C ILE A 73 -12.78 -15.90 -5.23
N GLU A 74 -13.67 -16.37 -6.09
CA GLU A 74 -15.10 -16.14 -5.93
C GLU A 74 -15.67 -17.07 -4.86
N VAL A 75 -16.24 -16.49 -3.80
CA VAL A 75 -16.83 -17.24 -2.70
C VAL A 75 -18.35 -17.17 -2.81
N GLY A 76 -18.90 -17.77 -3.87
CA GLY A 76 -20.34 -17.94 -4.10
C GLY A 76 -21.22 -16.79 -3.58
N LYS A 77 -22.00 -17.04 -2.52
CA LYS A 77 -22.96 -16.07 -1.94
C LYS A 77 -22.32 -14.89 -1.19
N ALA A 78 -21.02 -14.93 -0.90
CA ALA A 78 -20.31 -13.95 -0.08
C ALA A 78 -19.45 -12.96 -0.91
N GLY A 79 -19.43 -13.08 -2.24
CA GLY A 79 -18.68 -12.19 -3.14
C GLY A 79 -17.26 -12.66 -3.46
N ALA A 80 -16.49 -11.82 -4.13
CA ALA A 80 -15.08 -12.08 -4.46
C ALA A 80 -14.18 -11.81 -3.25
N ALA A 81 -13.27 -12.73 -2.97
CA ALA A 81 -12.30 -12.65 -1.89
C ALA A 81 -10.87 -12.65 -2.46
N VAL A 82 -10.00 -11.81 -1.90
CA VAL A 82 -8.59 -11.76 -2.30
C VAL A 82 -7.74 -12.49 -1.26
N VAL A 83 -7.07 -13.55 -1.69
CA VAL A 83 -6.11 -14.31 -0.89
C VAL A 83 -4.69 -13.80 -1.18
N VAL A 84 -4.07 -13.23 -0.17
CA VAL A 84 -2.69 -12.73 -0.23
C VAL A 84 -1.75 -13.74 0.43
N HIS A 85 -0.79 -14.25 -0.34
CA HIS A 85 0.21 -15.20 0.13
C HIS A 85 1.43 -14.47 0.66
N VAL A 86 1.80 -14.78 1.90
CA VAL A 86 2.86 -14.12 2.65
C VAL A 86 3.92 -15.16 3.04
N PRO A 87 5.22 -14.90 2.89
CA PRO A 87 6.26 -15.83 3.28
C PRO A 87 6.26 -16.05 4.80
N PHE A 88 6.49 -17.30 5.22
CA PHE A 88 6.37 -17.72 6.63
C PHE A 88 7.20 -16.87 7.61
N ARG A 89 8.34 -16.34 7.17
CA ARG A 89 9.24 -15.50 8.00
C ARG A 89 8.54 -14.27 8.58
N VAL A 90 7.60 -13.66 7.85
CA VAL A 90 6.93 -12.40 8.25
C VAL A 90 5.51 -12.63 8.80
N TRP A 91 5.06 -13.89 8.86
CA TRP A 91 3.71 -14.28 9.29
C TRP A 91 3.35 -13.80 10.70
N LYS A 92 4.30 -13.84 11.65
CA LYS A 92 4.07 -13.38 13.03
C LYS A 92 3.72 -11.90 13.09
N THR A 93 4.36 -11.08 12.28
CA THR A 93 4.10 -9.63 12.16
C THR A 93 2.74 -9.40 11.53
N VAL A 94 2.48 -10.04 10.38
CA VAL A 94 1.19 -9.94 9.67
C VAL A 94 0.02 -10.32 10.58
N ARG A 95 0.14 -11.42 11.34
CA ARG A 95 -0.92 -11.87 12.25
C ARG A 95 -1.22 -10.87 13.38
N LYS A 96 -0.21 -10.16 13.89
CA LYS A 96 -0.41 -9.11 14.91
C LYS A 96 -1.18 -7.92 14.36
N ILE A 97 -0.84 -7.50 13.14
CA ILE A 97 -1.42 -6.30 12.51
C ILE A 97 -2.72 -6.58 11.73
N HIS A 98 -3.01 -7.85 11.43
CA HIS A 98 -4.11 -8.28 10.58
C HIS A 98 -5.45 -7.63 10.95
N GLY A 99 -5.79 -7.60 12.23
CA GLY A 99 -7.06 -7.00 12.70
C GLY A 99 -7.20 -5.51 12.40
N ARG A 100 -6.09 -4.77 12.23
CA ARG A 100 -6.09 -3.36 11.83
C ARG A 100 -5.93 -3.17 10.32
N LEU A 101 -5.40 -4.16 9.61
CA LEU A 101 -5.11 -4.09 8.17
C LEU A 101 -6.35 -4.27 7.30
N ILE A 102 -7.34 -5.05 7.76
CA ILE A 102 -8.55 -5.40 7.00
C ILE A 102 -9.75 -4.47 7.34
N ARG A 103 -9.55 -3.53 8.27
CA ARG A 103 -10.59 -2.58 8.69
C ARG A 103 -10.46 -1.30 7.89
#